data_AF-A0A958X2D7-F1
#
_entry.id   AF-A0A958X2D7-F1
#
_cell.length_a   1.000
_cell.length_b   1.000
_cell.length_c   1.000
_cell.angle_alpha   90.00
_cell.angle_beta   90.00
_cell.angle_gamma   90.00
#
_symmetry.space_group_name_H-M   'P 1'
#
loop_
_entity.id
_entity.type
_entity.pdbx_description
1 polymer ?
#
loop_
_entity_poly.entity_id
_entity_poly.type
_entity_poly.pdbx_seq_one_letter_code
_entity_poly.pdbx_strand_id
1 'polypeptide(L)'
;MATYNTIAESNNFIILDDYTRYSELHEAPVTYQTEAALEQEFIQDLVNQGYEHLPKLGTLAAMLANVRVQLQQLNDMVFTDGEWARFVEEYLDKPSDNLIDKARKIHENYIYDFVFDDGHIQNIYLVDKQLIARNKVQVISQFEQTGTHANRYDVTILVNGLPLVQVELKKRGVAIREAFNQVHRYSKESFNTENSLFKYLQLFVISNGTDSRYFANTVERNKNSYDFTMNWAKADNKLIRDLKDFTATFFQKNTLLQVLLHYSVFDVSDTLLIMRPYQIAATERMLWKIKSAYEGKKWSSIEAGGYIWHTTGSGKTLTSFKAARLATQLDFIDKVFFVVDRKDLDFQTMKEYQRFSPDSVNGSDSTAGLKRNINKDDNKIIVTTIQKLNNLMKSEQDLPIYQKHVVFIFDEAHRSQFGEAQKNLTKKFKRYYQFGFTGTPIFPQNALGAETTASVFGRELHSYVITDAIRDEKVLKFKVD
;
A
#
# COMPACT_ATOMS: atom_id res chain seq x y z
N MET A 1 28.19 -30.52 -15.37
CA MET A 1 27.44 -29.30 -15.72
C MET A 1 27.57 -28.34 -14.55
N ALA A 2 28.20 -27.18 -14.76
CA ALA A 2 28.35 -26.20 -13.69
C ALA A 2 26.97 -25.69 -13.27
N THR A 3 26.62 -25.88 -12.01
CA THR A 3 25.49 -25.21 -11.36
C THR A 3 25.79 -23.73 -11.31
N TYR A 4 25.18 -22.98 -12.22
CA TYR A 4 25.11 -21.53 -12.12
C TYR A 4 24.26 -21.20 -10.89
N ASN A 5 24.90 -20.90 -9.77
CA ASN A 5 24.23 -20.19 -8.68
C ASN A 5 23.91 -18.79 -9.21
N THR A 6 22.62 -18.44 -9.20
CA THR A 6 22.16 -17.09 -9.54
C THR A 6 22.99 -16.08 -8.76
N ILE A 7 23.72 -15.22 -9.47
CA ILE A 7 24.48 -14.11 -8.89
C ILE A 7 23.44 -13.16 -8.32
N ALA A 8 23.42 -13.03 -6.99
CA ALA A 8 22.61 -12.13 -6.16
C ALA A 8 21.52 -11.35 -6.93
N GLU A 9 20.30 -11.88 -6.98
CA GLU A 9 19.12 -11.04 -7.20
C GLU A 9 19.09 -10.04 -6.03
N SER A 10 19.37 -8.77 -6.31
CA SER A 10 19.20 -7.72 -5.31
C SER A 10 17.71 -7.57 -5.03
N ASN A 11 17.30 -7.97 -3.83
CA ASN A 11 15.94 -7.75 -3.36
C ASN A 11 15.77 -6.26 -3.07
N ASN A 12 15.21 -5.51 -4.02
CA ASN A 12 14.86 -4.10 -3.84
C ASN A 12 13.57 -3.95 -2.99
N PHE A 13 13.50 -4.63 -1.85
CA PHE A 13 12.41 -4.52 -0.88
C PHE A 13 12.44 -3.17 -0.20
N ILE A 14 11.25 -2.61 0.06
CA ILE A 14 11.13 -1.35 0.80
C ILE A 14 11.02 -1.60 2.31
N ILE A 15 10.63 -2.82 2.71
CA ILE A 15 10.79 -3.28 4.10
C ILE A 15 12.09 -4.06 4.21
N LEU A 16 13.10 -3.36 4.73
CA LEU A 16 14.47 -3.86 4.79
C LEU A 16 14.59 -5.09 5.69
N ASP A 17 15.28 -6.12 5.19
CA ASP A 17 15.67 -7.28 5.99
C ASP A 17 16.71 -6.88 7.05
N ASP A 18 17.68 -6.05 6.65
CA ASP A 18 18.69 -5.52 7.54
C ASP A 18 18.92 -4.01 7.34
N TYR A 19 19.28 -3.34 8.43
CA TYR A 19 19.56 -1.91 8.47
C TYR A 19 20.37 -1.60 9.73
N THR A 20 21.56 -1.02 9.53
CA THR A 20 22.42 -0.49 10.59
C THR A 20 21.91 0.89 11.00
N ARG A 21 21.62 1.07 12.29
CA ARG A 21 21.07 2.33 12.79
C ARG A 21 22.11 3.44 12.72
N TYR A 22 21.63 4.66 12.49
CA TYR A 22 22.46 5.86 12.49
C TYR A 22 23.27 5.98 13.80
N SER A 23 22.65 5.70 14.94
CA SER A 23 23.28 5.73 16.27
C SER A 23 24.38 4.68 16.49
N GLU A 24 24.44 3.63 15.66
CA GLU A 24 25.52 2.63 15.72
C GLU A 24 26.77 3.10 14.97
N LEU A 25 26.61 4.06 14.06
CA LEU A 25 27.68 4.59 13.22
C LEU A 25 28.14 5.98 13.67
N HIS A 26 27.32 6.69 14.46
CA HIS A 26 27.54 8.09 14.83
C HIS A 26 27.29 8.27 16.33
N GLU A 27 28.08 9.15 16.97
CA GLU A 27 27.86 9.51 18.37
C GLU A 27 26.53 10.26 18.55
N ALA A 28 25.86 10.01 19.67
CA ALA A 28 24.63 10.73 20.01
C ALA A 28 24.94 12.22 20.17
N PRO A 29 24.16 13.13 19.54
CA PRO A 29 24.38 14.55 19.71
C PRO A 29 24.22 14.94 21.18
N VAL A 30 25.27 15.55 21.74
CA VAL A 30 25.36 15.94 23.17
C VAL A 30 24.53 17.21 23.47
N THR A 31 23.99 17.86 22.45
CA THR A 31 23.38 19.20 22.55
C THR A 31 21.85 19.18 22.47
N TYR A 32 21.24 20.10 23.21
CA TYR A 32 19.82 20.41 23.12
C TYR A 32 19.48 20.95 21.71
N GLN A 33 18.61 20.25 20.98
CA GLN A 33 18.17 20.62 19.63
C GLN A 33 16.80 21.30 19.68
N THR A 34 16.68 22.49 19.07
CA THR A 34 15.40 23.18 18.92
C THR A 34 14.56 22.55 17.80
N GLU A 35 13.25 22.81 17.79
CA GLU A 35 12.34 22.34 16.72
C GLU A 35 12.78 22.84 15.34
N ALA A 36 13.17 24.12 15.23
CA ALA A 36 13.67 24.69 13.99
C ALA A 36 15.00 24.05 13.52
N ALA A 37 15.89 23.68 14.45
CA ALA A 37 17.12 22.96 14.10
C ALA A 37 16.84 21.52 13.63
N LEU A 38 15.84 20.86 14.23
CA LEU A 38 15.38 19.53 13.80
C LEU A 38 14.73 19.59 12.40
N GLU A 39 13.92 20.62 12.14
CA GLU A 39 13.31 20.90 10.83
C GLU A 39 14.37 21.09 9.73
N GLN A 40 15.36 21.96 9.99
CA GLN A 40 16.45 22.21 9.04
C GLN A 40 17.28 20.96 8.75
N GLU A 41 17.61 20.20 9.79
CA GLU A 41 18.34 18.94 9.65
C GLU A 41 17.54 17.91 8.83
N PHE A 42 16.25 17.76 9.12
CA PHE A 42 15.37 16.86 8.38
C PHE A 42 15.24 17.24 6.90
N ILE A 43 15.06 18.52 6.58
CA ILE A 43 15.03 18.99 5.19
C ILE A 43 16.37 18.70 4.50
N GLN A 44 17.50 18.91 5.17
CA GLN A 44 18.81 18.61 4.60
C GLN A 44 18.98 17.11 4.33
N ASP A 45 18.52 16.23 5.21
CA ASP A 45 18.53 14.79 4.99
C ASP A 45 17.68 14.38 3.78
N LEU A 46 16.51 15.00 3.59
CA LEU A 46 15.69 14.79 2.39
C LEU A 46 16.42 15.28 1.12
N VAL A 47 17.05 16.44 1.16
CA VAL A 47 17.84 16.95 0.02
C VAL A 47 18.98 16.00 -0.33
N ASN A 48 19.67 15.45 0.67
CA ASN A 48 20.72 14.46 0.47
C ASN A 48 20.20 13.16 -0.17
N GLN A 49 18.90 12.86 -0.02
CA GLN A 49 18.21 11.74 -0.67
C GLN A 49 17.59 12.09 -2.04
N GLY A 50 17.84 13.30 -2.54
CA GLY A 50 17.41 13.73 -3.88
C GLY A 50 16.07 14.44 -3.93
N TYR A 51 15.53 14.91 -2.80
CA TYR A 51 14.38 15.81 -2.78
C TYR A 51 14.81 17.23 -3.17
N GLU A 52 14.08 17.86 -4.08
CA GLU A 52 14.33 19.26 -4.44
C GLU A 52 13.68 20.19 -3.42
N HIS A 53 14.47 21.04 -2.75
CA HIS A 53 13.95 21.99 -1.77
C HIS A 53 13.51 23.31 -2.43
N LEU A 54 12.25 23.70 -2.20
CA LEU A 54 11.63 24.91 -2.77
C LEU A 54 11.19 25.90 -1.67
N PRO A 55 12.12 26.61 -1.00
CA PRO A 55 11.81 27.46 0.16
C PRO A 55 10.96 28.70 -0.18
N LYS A 56 10.83 29.07 -1.46
CA LYS A 56 10.08 30.25 -1.91
C LYS A 56 8.62 29.94 -2.28
N LEU A 57 8.20 28.68 -2.17
CA LEU A 57 6.89 28.23 -2.58
C LEU A 57 5.90 28.40 -1.41
N GLY A 58 5.43 29.64 -1.22
CA GLY A 58 4.61 30.05 -0.06
C GLY A 58 3.19 30.52 -0.38
N THR A 59 2.76 30.50 -1.65
CA THR A 59 1.41 30.94 -2.05
C THR A 59 0.74 29.91 -2.95
N LEU A 60 -0.60 29.84 -2.91
CA LEU A 60 -1.38 28.92 -3.77
C LEU A 60 -1.04 29.11 -5.26
N ALA A 61 -0.90 30.35 -5.72
CA ALA A 61 -0.52 30.66 -7.09
C ALA A 61 0.85 30.08 -7.47
N ALA A 62 1.84 30.19 -6.58
CA ALA A 62 3.16 29.60 -6.77
C ALA A 62 3.10 28.06 -6.75
N MET A 63 2.25 27.46 -5.89
CA MET A 63 2.02 26.01 -5.89
C MET A 63 1.46 25.54 -7.23
N LEU A 64 0.39 26.18 -7.72
CA LEU A 64 -0.24 25.83 -9.00
C LEU A 64 0.73 25.99 -10.17
N ALA A 65 1.53 27.06 -10.19
CA ALA A 65 2.57 27.24 -11.21
C ALA A 65 3.60 26.10 -11.17
N ASN A 66 4.03 25.65 -9.99
CA ASN A 66 4.90 24.49 -9.87
C ASN A 66 4.23 23.20 -10.33
N VAL A 67 2.97 22.93 -9.92
CA VAL A 67 2.21 21.76 -10.37
C VAL A 67 2.12 21.73 -11.90
N ARG A 68 1.82 22.86 -12.54
CA ARG A 68 1.80 22.97 -14.00
C ARG A 68 3.11 22.49 -14.63
N VAL A 69 4.24 22.99 -14.14
CA VAL A 69 5.57 22.58 -14.64
C VAL A 69 5.80 21.08 -14.47
N GLN A 70 5.49 20.53 -13.29
CA GLN A 70 5.72 19.11 -13.03
C GLN A 70 4.80 18.21 -13.86
N LEU A 71 3.52 18.56 -14.03
CA LEU A 71 2.58 17.79 -14.85
C LEU A 71 2.92 17.87 -16.34
N GLN A 72 3.33 19.03 -16.83
CA GLN A 72 3.82 19.19 -18.21
C GLN A 72 5.04 18.29 -18.48
N GLN A 73 6.01 18.26 -17.55
CA GLN A 73 7.18 17.38 -17.66
C GLN A 73 6.83 15.89 -17.59
N LEU A 74 5.93 15.50 -16.67
CA LEU A 74 5.53 14.10 -16.52
C LEU A 74 4.83 13.57 -17.77
N ASN A 75 4.00 14.41 -18.39
CA ASN A 75 3.11 14.04 -19.49
C ASN A 75 3.64 14.42 -20.88
N ASP A 76 4.83 15.01 -20.97
CA ASP A 76 5.44 15.47 -22.23
C ASP A 76 4.50 16.35 -23.06
N MET A 77 3.95 17.38 -22.43
CA MET A 77 3.06 18.35 -23.08
C MET A 77 3.19 19.74 -22.45
N VAL A 78 2.61 20.75 -23.10
CA VAL A 78 2.59 22.13 -22.62
C VAL A 78 1.17 22.66 -22.73
N PHE A 79 0.61 23.15 -21.62
CA PHE A 79 -0.66 23.85 -21.65
C PHE A 79 -0.49 25.29 -22.13
N THR A 80 -1.48 25.82 -22.86
CA THR A 80 -1.72 27.27 -22.88
C THR A 80 -2.24 27.75 -21.53
N ASP A 81 -2.26 29.07 -21.30
CA ASP A 81 -2.82 29.61 -20.04
C ASP A 81 -4.32 29.33 -19.91
N GLY A 82 -5.05 29.35 -21.02
CA GLY A 82 -6.47 29.00 -21.06
C GLY A 82 -6.72 27.52 -20.72
N GLU A 83 -5.94 26.63 -21.32
CA GLU A 83 -6.02 25.18 -21.06
C GLU A 83 -5.65 24.85 -19.61
N TRP A 84 -4.61 25.50 -19.06
CA TRP A 84 -4.22 25.30 -17.68
C TRP A 84 -5.34 25.75 -16.72
N ALA A 85 -5.92 26.92 -16.94
CA ALA A 85 -7.04 27.40 -16.14
C ALA A 85 -8.23 26.42 -16.19
N ARG A 86 -8.56 25.93 -17.40
CA ARG A 86 -9.62 24.92 -17.61
C ARG A 86 -9.32 23.62 -16.88
N PHE A 87 -8.12 23.06 -17.03
CA PHE A 87 -7.69 21.85 -16.34
C PHE A 87 -7.76 22.01 -14.81
N VAL A 88 -7.40 23.17 -14.28
CA VAL A 88 -7.47 23.47 -12.85
C VAL A 88 -8.92 23.48 -12.36
N GLU A 89 -9.80 24.20 -13.04
CA GLU A 89 -11.20 24.35 -12.61
C GLU A 89 -12.02 23.06 -12.78
N GLU A 90 -11.80 22.33 -13.88
CA GLU A 90 -12.58 21.14 -14.22
C GLU A 90 -12.11 19.89 -13.46
N TYR A 91 -10.79 19.77 -13.21
CA TYR A 91 -10.21 18.54 -12.70
C TYR A 91 -9.20 18.73 -11.55
N LEU A 92 -8.17 19.57 -11.63
CA LEU A 92 -7.14 19.58 -10.56
C LEU A 92 -7.66 20.15 -9.23
N ASP A 93 -8.25 21.34 -9.25
CA ASP A 93 -8.75 22.05 -8.08
C ASP A 93 -10.19 22.54 -8.21
N LYS A 94 -11.07 21.62 -8.63
CA LYS A 94 -12.50 21.87 -8.69
C LYS A 94 -13.04 22.33 -7.32
N PRO A 95 -13.74 23.47 -7.21
CA PRO A 95 -14.17 24.03 -5.92
C PRO A 95 -15.05 23.10 -5.08
N SER A 96 -15.82 22.22 -5.73
CA SER A 96 -16.68 21.24 -5.06
C SER A 96 -15.92 20.06 -4.44
N ASP A 97 -14.62 19.89 -4.76
CA ASP A 97 -13.84 18.77 -4.26
C ASP A 97 -13.56 18.91 -2.76
N ASN A 98 -13.77 17.79 -2.06
CA ASN A 98 -13.31 17.60 -0.69
C ASN A 98 -12.12 16.64 -0.63
N LEU A 99 -11.67 16.31 0.59
CA LEU A 99 -10.56 15.37 0.84
C LEU A 99 -10.74 14.02 0.14
N ILE A 100 -11.96 13.47 0.19
CA ILE A 100 -12.31 12.17 -0.39
C ILE A 100 -12.12 12.24 -1.91
N ASP A 101 -12.56 13.33 -2.55
CA ASP A 101 -12.44 13.49 -4.01
C ASP A 101 -10.98 13.57 -4.45
N LYS A 102 -10.13 14.27 -3.68
CA LYS A 102 -8.69 14.33 -3.95
C LYS A 102 -8.00 12.99 -3.73
N ALA A 103 -8.36 12.26 -2.67
CA ALA A 103 -7.88 10.90 -2.45
C ALA A 103 -8.30 9.97 -3.61
N ARG A 104 -9.55 10.07 -4.07
CA ARG A 104 -10.04 9.31 -5.22
C ARG A 104 -9.30 9.65 -6.51
N LYS A 105 -8.96 10.93 -6.74
CA LYS A 105 -8.10 11.36 -7.86
C LYS A 105 -6.73 10.72 -7.78
N ILE A 106 -6.08 10.65 -6.62
CA ILE A 106 -4.77 10.00 -6.50
C ILE A 106 -4.86 8.48 -6.64
N HIS A 107 -5.86 7.83 -6.05
CA HIS A 107 -5.90 6.36 -5.96
C HIS A 107 -6.58 5.67 -7.13
N GLU A 108 -7.65 6.26 -7.67
CA GLU A 108 -8.50 5.65 -8.70
C GLU A 108 -8.46 6.44 -10.02
N ASN A 109 -8.71 7.74 -9.96
CA ASN A 109 -8.91 8.59 -11.14
C ASN A 109 -7.69 9.47 -11.41
N TYR A 110 -6.49 8.90 -11.40
CA TYR A 110 -5.21 9.65 -11.49
C TYR A 110 -4.82 10.04 -12.92
N ILE A 111 -5.69 9.71 -13.87
CA ILE A 111 -5.58 10.00 -15.30
C ILE A 111 -6.83 10.81 -15.66
N TYR A 112 -6.65 11.89 -16.41
CA TYR A 112 -7.73 12.71 -16.92
C TYR A 112 -7.62 12.87 -18.42
N ASP A 113 -8.68 12.50 -19.15
CA ASP A 113 -8.75 12.63 -20.59
C ASP A 113 -9.07 14.10 -20.93
N PHE A 114 -8.04 14.87 -21.29
CA PHE A 114 -8.16 16.30 -21.53
C PHE A 114 -8.24 16.60 -23.02
N VAL A 115 -9.19 17.46 -23.40
CA VAL A 115 -9.32 17.98 -24.77
C VAL A 115 -8.58 19.31 -24.84
N PHE A 116 -7.58 19.38 -25.71
CA PHE A 116 -6.80 20.61 -25.98
C PHE A 116 -7.58 21.54 -26.92
N ASP A 117 -7.14 22.79 -27.02
CA ASP A 117 -7.84 23.83 -27.80
C ASP A 117 -7.81 23.56 -29.32
N ASP A 118 -6.85 22.77 -29.80
CA ASP A 118 -6.78 22.29 -31.19
C ASP A 118 -7.66 21.05 -31.46
N GLY A 119 -8.35 20.55 -30.43
CA GLY A 119 -9.28 19.42 -30.48
C GLY A 119 -8.67 18.03 -30.27
N HIS A 120 -7.35 17.89 -30.08
CA HIS A 120 -6.79 16.58 -29.74
C HIS A 120 -7.05 16.20 -28.28
N ILE A 121 -7.07 14.89 -28.00
CA ILE A 121 -7.29 14.34 -26.65
C ILE A 121 -6.00 13.70 -26.16
N GLN A 122 -5.57 14.04 -24.95
CA GLN A 122 -4.45 13.38 -24.27
C GLN A 122 -4.80 13.01 -22.83
N ASN A 123 -4.31 11.85 -22.40
CA ASN A 123 -4.44 11.37 -21.04
C ASN A 123 -3.40 12.06 -20.16
N ILE A 124 -3.85 12.93 -19.24
CA ILE A 124 -2.99 13.66 -18.31
C ILE A 124 -2.93 12.89 -16.99
N TYR A 125 -1.74 12.42 -16.65
CA TYR A 125 -1.43 11.69 -15.43
C TYR A 125 -1.04 12.68 -14.32
N LEU A 126 -1.64 12.53 -13.14
CA LEU A 126 -1.17 13.21 -11.91
C LEU A 126 0.08 12.53 -11.34
N VAL A 127 0.15 11.21 -11.48
CA VAL A 127 1.25 10.36 -11.00
C VAL A 127 1.45 9.19 -11.97
N ASP A 128 2.70 8.76 -12.14
CA ASP A 128 3.03 7.52 -12.85
C ASP A 128 3.12 6.36 -11.86
N LYS A 129 2.12 5.48 -11.90
CA LYS A 129 2.07 4.28 -11.04
C LYS A 129 2.77 3.07 -11.64
N GLN A 130 3.14 3.10 -12.91
CA GLN A 130 3.84 2.00 -13.59
C GLN A 130 5.36 2.17 -13.43
N LEU A 131 5.86 3.37 -13.71
CA LEU A 131 7.27 3.75 -13.58
C LEU A 131 7.42 4.78 -12.46
N ILE A 132 7.38 4.29 -11.21
CA ILE A 132 7.43 5.11 -9.99
C ILE A 132 8.55 6.15 -9.99
N ALA A 133 9.71 5.82 -10.55
CA ALA A 133 10.88 6.70 -10.60
C ALA A 133 10.67 7.99 -11.41
N ARG A 134 9.71 8.03 -12.35
CA ARG A 134 9.37 9.21 -13.17
C ARG A 134 8.71 10.32 -12.36
N ASN A 135 8.09 10.00 -11.22
CA ASN A 135 7.50 11.01 -10.37
C ASN A 135 8.60 11.88 -9.73
N LYS A 136 8.40 13.20 -9.76
CA LYS A 136 9.28 14.17 -9.10
C LYS A 136 8.86 14.31 -7.64
N VAL A 137 9.84 14.31 -6.74
CA VAL A 137 9.64 14.62 -5.31
C VAL A 137 10.32 15.93 -4.96
N GLN A 138 9.60 16.78 -4.24
CA GLN A 138 10.07 18.10 -3.81
C GLN A 138 9.68 18.30 -2.33
N VAL A 139 10.36 19.20 -1.64
CA VAL A 139 10.08 19.53 -0.24
C VAL A 139 9.95 21.04 -0.07
N ILE A 140 8.97 21.45 0.73
CA ILE A 140 8.75 22.84 1.14
C ILE A 140 8.65 22.91 2.66
N SER A 141 8.95 24.07 3.21
CA SER A 141 8.79 24.35 4.64
C SER A 141 7.96 25.61 4.86
N GLN A 142 7.31 25.68 6.02
CA GLN A 142 6.70 26.91 6.55
C GLN A 142 5.69 27.55 5.60
N PHE A 143 4.75 26.75 5.10
CA PHE A 143 3.59 27.29 4.40
C PHE A 143 2.62 27.86 5.43
N GLU A 144 2.38 29.17 5.41
CA GLU A 144 1.35 29.80 6.23
C GLU A 144 0.06 29.87 5.44
N GLN A 145 -0.97 29.15 5.87
CA GLN A 145 -2.32 29.33 5.35
C GLN A 145 -3.12 30.22 6.30
N THR A 146 -3.66 31.32 5.79
CA THR A 146 -4.47 32.26 6.58
C THR A 146 -5.84 31.64 6.87
N GLY A 147 -6.01 31.12 8.10
CA GLY A 147 -7.31 30.74 8.68
C GLY A 147 -7.71 31.70 9.79
N THR A 148 -8.63 31.30 10.68
CA THR A 148 -8.95 32.03 11.93
C THR A 148 -7.74 32.16 12.86
N HIS A 149 -6.75 31.27 12.73
CA HIS A 149 -5.41 31.35 13.31
C HIS A 149 -4.35 31.17 12.22
N ALA A 150 -3.18 31.79 12.39
CA ALA A 150 -2.00 31.52 11.56
C ALA A 150 -1.50 30.10 11.87
N ASN A 151 -1.75 29.16 10.96
CA ASN A 151 -1.32 27.77 11.08
C ASN A 151 -0.03 27.60 10.26
N ARG A 152 1.06 27.20 10.94
CA ARG A 152 2.38 26.97 10.33
C ARG A 152 2.57 25.47 10.15
N TYR A 153 2.67 25.04 8.89
CA TYR A 153 3.03 23.67 8.54
C TYR A 153 4.56 23.53 8.53
N ASP A 154 5.10 22.55 9.24
CA ASP A 154 6.56 22.43 9.37
C ASP A 154 7.20 22.04 8.04
N VAL A 155 6.92 20.83 7.54
CA VAL A 155 7.51 20.33 6.29
C VAL A 155 6.45 19.59 5.46
N THR A 156 6.33 19.94 4.19
CA THR A 156 5.41 19.28 3.25
C THR A 156 6.20 18.68 2.08
N ILE A 157 5.92 17.42 1.75
CA ILE A 157 6.50 16.74 0.60
C ILE A 157 5.51 16.78 -0.56
N LEU A 158 6.00 17.26 -1.71
CA LEU A 158 5.25 17.34 -2.95
C LEU A 158 5.62 16.18 -3.86
N VAL A 159 4.62 15.58 -4.51
CA VAL A 159 4.80 14.61 -5.60
C VAL A 159 4.21 15.21 -6.86
N ASN A 160 5.04 15.44 -7.87
CA ASN A 160 4.68 16.20 -9.09
C ASN A 160 4.02 17.55 -8.75
N GLY A 161 4.55 18.23 -7.72
CA GLY A 161 4.05 19.51 -7.22
C GLY A 161 2.82 19.44 -6.29
N LEU A 162 2.12 18.30 -6.22
CA LEU A 162 0.96 18.11 -5.34
C LEU A 162 1.38 17.78 -3.91
N PRO A 163 0.85 18.45 -2.87
CA PRO A 163 1.18 18.14 -1.48
C PRO A 163 0.53 16.83 -1.04
N LEU A 164 1.33 15.76 -0.90
CA LEU A 164 0.82 14.43 -0.55
C LEU A 164 1.19 14.00 0.87
N VAL A 165 2.26 14.56 1.44
CA VAL A 165 2.71 14.22 2.80
C VAL A 165 2.93 15.48 3.60
N GLN A 166 2.37 15.53 4.81
CA GLN A 166 2.65 16.57 5.78
C GLN A 166 3.41 15.96 6.95
N VAL A 167 4.54 16.56 7.30
CA VAL A 167 5.35 16.20 8.46
C VAL A 167 5.21 17.28 9.52
N GLU A 168 4.90 16.87 10.74
CA GLU A 168 4.83 17.73 11.92
C GLU A 168 5.92 17.30 12.90
N LEU A 169 6.79 18.24 13.24
CA LEU A 169 7.92 18.03 14.12
C LEU A 169 7.64 18.68 15.48
N LYS A 170 8.14 18.04 16.54
CA LYS A 170 8.14 18.59 17.88
C LYS A 170 9.54 18.52 18.46
N LYS A 171 9.88 19.47 19.32
CA LYS A 171 11.11 19.39 20.13
C LYS A 171 11.17 18.07 20.92
N ARG A 172 12.39 17.54 21.09
CA ARG A 172 12.64 16.33 21.90
C ARG A 172 12.08 16.50 23.32
N GLY A 173 11.46 15.44 23.85
CA GLY A 173 10.84 15.44 25.18
C GLY A 173 9.37 15.87 25.22
N VAL A 174 8.83 16.46 24.15
CA VAL A 174 7.38 16.66 24.00
C VAL A 174 6.71 15.33 23.65
N ALA A 175 5.54 15.07 24.23
CA ALA A 175 4.76 13.90 23.90
C ALA A 175 4.30 13.99 22.43
N ILE A 176 4.59 12.96 21.63
CA ILE A 176 4.22 12.90 20.20
C ILE A 176 2.70 13.04 19.97
N ARG A 177 1.89 12.74 20.99
CA ARG A 177 0.43 12.96 20.98
C ARG A 177 0.05 14.44 20.81
N GLU A 178 0.91 15.38 21.22
CA GLU A 178 0.69 16.81 20.96
C GLU A 178 0.76 17.13 19.47
N ALA A 179 1.75 16.58 18.74
CA ALA A 179 1.83 16.70 17.28
C ALA A 179 0.57 16.13 16.60
N PHE A 180 0.10 14.97 17.08
CA PHE A 180 -1.14 14.36 16.58
C PHE A 180 -2.35 15.29 16.76
N ASN A 181 -2.51 15.89 17.94
CA ASN A 181 -3.62 16.81 18.22
C ASN A 181 -3.54 18.07 17.36
N GLN A 182 -2.33 18.54 17.03
CA GLN A 182 -2.10 19.70 16.17
C GLN A 182 -2.52 19.42 14.72
N VAL A 183 -2.14 18.27 14.16
CA VAL A 183 -2.62 17.83 12.84
C VAL A 183 -4.16 17.77 12.79
N HIS A 184 -4.80 17.24 13.84
CA HIS A 184 -6.26 17.15 13.88
C HIS A 184 -6.96 18.51 13.96
N ARG A 185 -6.27 19.55 14.47
CA ARG A 185 -6.75 20.94 14.43
C ARG A 185 -6.71 21.49 13.01
N TYR A 186 -5.60 21.32 12.29
CA TYR A 186 -5.44 21.78 10.90
C TYR A 186 -6.49 21.20 9.96
N SER A 187 -6.81 19.92 10.15
CA SER A 187 -7.83 19.23 9.34
C SER A 187 -9.22 19.87 9.44
N LYS A 188 -9.54 20.50 10.57
CA LYS A 188 -10.83 21.17 10.78
C LYS A 188 -10.83 22.62 10.29
N GLU A 189 -9.69 23.30 10.33
CA GLU A 189 -9.60 24.76 10.19
C GLU A 189 -9.09 25.23 8.82
N SER A 190 -8.01 24.65 8.30
CA SER A 190 -7.27 25.25 7.16
C SER A 190 -7.49 24.54 5.82
N PHE A 191 -7.72 23.22 5.80
CA PHE A 191 -7.97 22.46 4.56
C PHE A 191 -9.35 22.70 3.94
N ASN A 192 -10.23 23.43 4.65
CA ASN A 192 -11.62 23.67 4.27
C ASN A 192 -11.86 25.02 3.57
N THR A 193 -10.81 25.73 3.17
CA THR A 193 -10.94 26.84 2.20
C THR A 193 -11.44 26.30 0.86
N GLU A 194 -12.26 27.07 0.14
CA GLU A 194 -12.92 26.61 -1.10
C GLU A 194 -11.92 26.01 -2.10
N ASN A 195 -10.75 26.65 -2.25
CA ASN A 195 -9.64 26.18 -3.09
C ASN A 195 -8.39 25.93 -2.25
N SER A 196 -7.95 24.67 -2.17
CA SER A 196 -6.73 24.30 -1.44
C SER A 196 -6.15 22.99 -1.96
N LEU A 197 -4.95 23.08 -2.54
CA LEU A 197 -4.18 21.90 -2.92
C LEU A 197 -3.85 21.00 -1.73
N PHE A 198 -3.84 21.50 -0.48
CA PHE A 198 -3.60 20.67 0.70
C PHE A 198 -4.72 19.66 0.98
N LYS A 199 -5.87 19.74 0.30
CA LYS A 199 -6.86 18.64 0.27
C LYS A 199 -6.28 17.36 -0.36
N TYR A 200 -5.17 17.43 -1.10
CA TYR A 200 -4.46 16.27 -1.64
C TYR A 200 -3.60 15.49 -0.64
N LEU A 201 -3.45 15.96 0.61
CA LEU A 201 -2.68 15.24 1.62
C LEU A 201 -3.22 13.82 1.81
N GLN A 202 -2.35 12.82 1.64
CA GLN A 202 -2.67 11.39 1.81
C GLN A 202 -2.13 10.86 3.14
N LEU A 203 -0.97 11.38 3.55
CA LEU A 203 -0.20 10.86 4.68
C LEU A 203 0.22 11.99 5.61
N PHE A 204 0.05 11.76 6.90
CA PHE A 204 0.70 12.55 7.95
C PHE A 204 1.85 11.76 8.56
N VAL A 205 2.94 12.45 8.85
CA VAL A 205 4.05 11.95 9.68
C VAL A 205 4.19 12.90 10.86
N ILE A 206 4.29 12.36 12.06
CA ILE A 206 4.54 13.10 13.29
C ILE A 206 5.83 12.59 13.92
N SER A 207 6.68 13.48 14.40
CA SER A 207 7.90 13.08 15.10
C SER A 207 8.29 14.07 16.19
N ASN A 208 8.89 13.57 17.26
CA ASN A 208 9.58 14.39 18.27
C ASN A 208 11.10 14.15 18.27
N GLY A 209 11.63 13.61 17.18
CA GLY A 209 13.02 13.20 17.02
C GLY A 209 13.30 11.76 17.46
N THR A 210 12.73 11.31 18.58
CA THR A 210 13.00 9.97 19.14
C THR A 210 11.89 8.93 18.85
N ASP A 211 10.67 9.39 18.58
CA ASP A 211 9.57 8.57 18.09
C ASP A 211 8.96 9.23 16.86
N SER A 212 8.83 8.44 15.79
CA SER A 212 8.30 8.88 14.49
C SER A 212 7.18 7.94 14.09
N ARG A 213 6.02 8.52 13.80
CA ARG A 213 4.80 7.79 13.45
C ARG A 213 4.14 8.37 12.22
N TYR A 214 3.43 7.53 11.48
CA TYR A 214 2.71 7.93 10.28
C TYR A 214 1.27 7.42 10.31
N PHE A 215 0.36 8.11 9.62
CA PHE A 215 -1.05 7.73 9.51
C PHE A 215 -1.72 8.34 8.29
N ALA A 216 -2.80 7.70 7.84
CA ALA A 216 -3.58 8.16 6.69
C ALA A 216 -4.36 9.43 7.01
N ASN A 217 -4.49 10.32 6.03
CA ASN A 217 -5.45 11.42 6.08
C ASN A 217 -6.83 10.90 5.68
N THR A 218 -7.63 10.50 6.66
CA THR A 218 -9.00 10.00 6.47
C THR A 218 -10.00 10.88 7.20
N VAL A 219 -11.25 10.94 6.73
CA VAL A 219 -12.34 11.63 7.46
C VAL A 219 -13.04 10.70 8.46
N GLU A 220 -12.77 9.40 8.40
CA GLU A 220 -13.44 8.39 9.20
C GLU A 220 -13.00 8.49 10.67
N ARG A 221 -13.90 8.99 11.54
CA ARG A 221 -13.59 9.33 12.94
C ARG A 221 -13.09 8.15 13.77
N ASN A 222 -13.62 6.95 13.54
CA ASN A 222 -13.21 5.74 14.27
C ASN A 222 -11.82 5.21 13.87
N LYS A 223 -11.23 5.73 12.78
CA LYS A 223 -9.89 5.43 12.29
C LYS A 223 -8.91 6.60 12.42
N ASN A 224 -9.39 7.71 12.98
CA ASN A 224 -8.64 8.95 13.23
C ASN A 224 -8.23 9.09 14.70
N SER A 225 -8.06 7.98 15.41
CA SER A 225 -7.47 7.98 16.76
C SER A 225 -5.95 7.77 16.70
N TYR A 226 -5.26 8.16 17.76
CA TYR A 226 -3.81 7.94 17.90
C TYR A 226 -3.43 6.45 17.77
N ASP A 227 -4.34 5.52 18.07
CA ASP A 227 -4.10 4.07 18.02
C ASP A 227 -3.89 3.56 16.58
N PHE A 228 -4.38 4.31 15.60
CA PHE A 228 -4.19 4.02 14.17
C PHE A 228 -2.89 4.58 13.61
N THR A 229 -2.13 5.35 14.40
CA THR A 229 -0.77 5.76 14.04
C THR A 229 0.18 4.56 14.06
N MET A 230 1.17 4.56 13.17
CA MET A 230 2.06 3.44 12.94
C MET A 230 3.51 3.89 13.04
N ASN A 231 4.36 3.09 13.64
CA ASN A 231 5.82 3.21 13.45
C ASN A 231 6.24 2.48 12.16
N TRP A 232 7.33 2.92 11.55
CA TRP A 232 8.01 2.13 10.51
C TRP A 232 8.77 0.97 11.15
N ALA A 233 9.10 -0.07 10.37
CA ALA A 233 9.78 -1.25 10.91
C ALA A 233 10.57 -1.98 9.82
N LYS A 234 11.51 -2.82 10.27
CA LYS A 234 12.19 -3.82 9.45
C LYS A 234 11.32 -5.07 9.25
N ALA A 235 11.78 -5.98 8.41
CA ALA A 235 11.10 -7.25 8.11
C ALA A 235 10.96 -8.18 9.33
N ASP A 236 11.82 -8.03 10.34
CA ASP A 236 11.74 -8.73 11.63
C ASP A 236 10.80 -8.05 12.63
N ASN A 237 9.95 -7.13 12.15
CA ASN A 237 8.99 -6.33 12.90
C ASN A 237 9.63 -5.41 13.95
N LYS A 238 10.96 -5.24 14.00
CA LYS A 238 11.60 -4.27 14.90
C LYS A 238 11.35 -2.85 14.43
N LEU A 239 10.84 -2.02 15.35
CA LEU A 239 10.46 -0.65 15.06
C LEU A 239 11.66 0.24 14.75
N ILE A 240 11.45 1.16 13.81
CA ILE A 240 12.31 2.28 13.46
C ILE A 240 11.61 3.55 13.94
N ARG A 241 12.15 4.15 15.01
CA ARG A 241 11.50 5.25 15.75
C ARG A 241 12.22 6.58 15.59
N ASP A 242 13.56 6.57 15.64
CA ASP A 242 14.36 7.79 15.52
C ASP A 242 14.17 8.43 14.14
N LEU A 243 14.10 9.76 14.10
CA LEU A 243 13.81 10.51 12.87
C LEU A 243 14.91 10.31 11.81
N LYS A 244 16.18 10.14 12.19
CA LYS A 244 17.26 9.89 11.24
C LYS A 244 17.08 8.55 10.53
N ASP A 245 16.84 7.50 11.32
CA ASP A 245 16.63 6.16 10.78
C ASP A 245 15.34 6.10 9.96
N PHE A 246 14.27 6.75 10.43
CA PHE A 246 13.00 6.86 9.70
C PHE A 246 13.21 7.59 8.37
N THR A 247 13.99 8.66 8.36
CA THR A 247 14.29 9.41 7.13
C THR A 247 15.13 8.61 6.16
N ALA A 248 16.16 7.91 6.63
CA ALA A 248 17.01 7.06 5.81
C ALA A 248 16.32 5.82 5.24
N THR A 249 15.13 5.45 5.74
CA THR A 249 14.39 4.25 5.33
C THR A 249 13.03 4.58 4.71
N PHE A 250 12.10 5.15 5.47
CA PHE A 250 10.74 5.48 5.03
C PHE A 250 10.72 6.59 3.98
N PHE A 251 11.52 7.65 4.17
CA PHE A 251 11.56 8.79 3.25
C PHE A 251 12.48 8.60 2.04
N GLN A 252 13.05 7.41 1.82
CA GLN A 252 13.68 7.14 0.52
C GLN A 252 12.65 7.31 -0.59
N LYS A 253 13.03 7.99 -1.69
CA LYS A 253 12.10 8.32 -2.79
C LYS A 253 11.27 7.13 -3.26
N ASN A 254 11.91 5.98 -3.49
CA ASN A 254 11.21 4.77 -3.91
C ASN A 254 10.25 4.26 -2.81
N THR A 255 10.71 4.14 -1.57
CA THR A 255 9.89 3.70 -0.43
C THR A 255 8.66 4.55 -0.24
N LEU A 256 8.82 5.88 -0.17
CA LEU A 256 7.71 6.80 0.06
C LEU A 256 6.66 6.71 -1.08
N LEU A 257 7.11 6.74 -2.33
CA LEU A 257 6.20 6.67 -3.48
C LEU A 257 5.49 5.31 -3.56
N GLN A 258 6.18 4.22 -3.24
CA GLN A 258 5.57 2.89 -3.15
C GLN A 258 4.51 2.84 -2.04
N VAL A 259 4.78 3.41 -0.87
CA VAL A 259 3.80 3.49 0.23
C VAL A 259 2.56 4.29 -0.20
N LEU A 260 2.76 5.46 -0.81
CA LEU A 260 1.67 6.34 -1.25
C LEU A 260 0.84 5.74 -2.38
N LEU A 261 1.49 5.19 -3.42
CA LEU A 261 0.82 4.86 -4.68
C LEU A 261 0.43 3.38 -4.78
N HIS A 262 1.21 2.49 -4.16
CA HIS A 262 1.00 1.04 -4.24
C HIS A 262 0.56 0.42 -2.93
N TYR A 263 1.01 0.87 -1.75
CA TYR A 263 0.63 0.26 -0.46
C TYR A 263 -0.39 1.06 0.34
N SER A 264 -1.10 1.96 -0.34
CA SER A 264 -2.33 2.59 0.15
C SER A 264 -3.56 1.94 -0.49
N VAL A 265 -4.66 1.89 0.26
CA VAL A 265 -5.95 1.35 -0.17
C VAL A 265 -7.01 2.42 0.08
N PHE A 266 -7.70 2.81 -0.98
CA PHE A 266 -8.91 3.60 -0.91
C PHE A 266 -10.09 2.65 -1.14
N ASP A 267 -10.88 2.40 -0.10
CA ASP A 267 -11.92 1.36 -0.10
C ASP A 267 -13.28 1.86 -0.60
N VAL A 268 -14.25 0.94 -0.79
CA VAL A 268 -15.63 1.28 -1.21
C VAL A 268 -16.44 2.08 -0.20
N SER A 269 -15.87 2.35 0.96
CA SER A 269 -16.45 3.22 2.00
C SER A 269 -15.74 4.58 2.03
N ASP A 270 -15.04 4.94 0.95
CA ASP A 270 -14.32 6.20 0.79
C ASP A 270 -13.28 6.43 1.91
N THR A 271 -12.75 5.35 2.46
CA THR A 271 -11.73 5.40 3.52
C THR A 271 -10.34 5.13 2.94
N LEU A 272 -9.43 6.07 3.17
CA LEU A 272 -8.00 5.86 2.93
C LEU A 272 -7.37 5.06 4.07
N LEU A 273 -6.73 3.95 3.72
CA LEU A 273 -5.97 3.07 4.59
C LEU A 273 -4.54 2.97 4.06
N ILE A 274 -3.56 3.04 4.95
CA ILE A 274 -2.15 2.82 4.59
C ILE A 274 -1.72 1.52 5.24
N MET A 275 -1.07 0.65 4.47
CA MET A 275 -0.61 -0.64 4.97
C MET A 275 0.49 -0.46 6.02
N ARG A 276 0.43 -1.32 7.05
CA ARG A 276 1.48 -1.45 8.07
C ARG A 276 2.72 -2.11 7.49
N PRO A 277 3.92 -1.92 8.08
CA PRO A 277 5.16 -2.47 7.54
C PRO A 277 5.10 -3.98 7.29
N TYR A 278 4.56 -4.76 8.24
CA TYR A 278 4.44 -6.22 8.08
C TYR A 278 3.49 -6.64 6.94
N GLN A 279 2.49 -5.81 6.61
CA GLN A 279 1.57 -6.07 5.49
C GLN A 279 2.27 -5.81 4.16
N ILE A 280 3.05 -4.72 4.09
CA ILE A 280 3.90 -4.39 2.94
C ILE A 280 4.93 -5.50 2.73
N ALA A 281 5.61 -5.90 3.81
CA ALA A 281 6.64 -6.92 3.82
C ALA A 281 6.13 -8.28 3.29
N ALA A 282 4.94 -8.68 3.73
CA ALA A 282 4.26 -9.88 3.23
C ALA A 282 3.94 -9.77 1.73
N THR A 283 3.43 -8.62 1.31
CA THR A 283 2.99 -8.38 -0.07
C THR A 283 4.15 -8.35 -1.05
N GLU A 284 5.21 -7.60 -0.75
CA GLU A 284 6.39 -7.50 -1.64
C GLU A 284 7.11 -8.85 -1.76
N ARG A 285 7.19 -9.64 -0.68
CA ARG A 285 7.80 -10.98 -0.69
C ARG A 285 6.98 -11.96 -1.50
N MET A 286 5.64 -11.86 -1.46
CA MET A 286 4.76 -12.65 -2.31
C MET A 286 4.95 -12.30 -3.79
N LEU A 287 4.95 -11.01 -4.14
CA LEU A 287 5.13 -10.54 -5.52
C LEU A 287 6.51 -10.93 -6.06
N TRP A 288 7.56 -10.76 -5.26
CA TRP A 288 8.91 -11.21 -5.60
C TRP A 288 8.95 -12.72 -5.82
N LYS A 289 8.27 -13.50 -4.96
CA LYS A 289 8.22 -14.96 -5.10
C LYS A 289 7.55 -15.40 -6.40
N ILE A 290 6.49 -14.72 -6.82
CA ILE A 290 5.83 -14.96 -8.12
C ILE A 290 6.81 -14.68 -9.28
N LYS A 291 7.48 -13.53 -9.27
CA LYS A 291 8.45 -13.14 -10.31
C LYS A 291 9.62 -14.14 -10.38
N SER A 292 10.27 -14.40 -9.25
CA SER A 292 11.41 -15.32 -9.16
C SER A 292 11.03 -16.74 -9.62
N ALA A 293 9.82 -17.22 -9.26
CA ALA A 293 9.34 -18.53 -9.71
C ALA A 293 8.99 -18.57 -11.21
N TYR A 294 8.48 -17.47 -11.79
CA TYR A 294 8.23 -17.36 -13.22
C TYR A 294 9.55 -17.36 -14.02
N GLU A 295 10.50 -16.52 -13.63
CA GLU A 295 11.81 -16.41 -14.28
C GLU A 295 12.62 -17.70 -14.16
N GLY A 296 12.59 -18.33 -12.99
CA GLY A 296 13.20 -19.64 -12.75
C GLY A 296 12.44 -20.82 -13.36
N LYS A 297 11.29 -20.59 -14.00
CA LYS A 297 10.39 -21.63 -14.55
C LYS A 297 10.00 -22.72 -13.55
N LYS A 298 9.84 -22.35 -12.28
CA LYS A 298 9.56 -23.26 -11.16
C LYS A 298 8.08 -23.33 -10.76
N TRP A 299 7.16 -22.83 -11.59
CA TRP A 299 5.71 -22.86 -11.31
C TRP A 299 5.19 -24.28 -11.02
N SER A 300 4.02 -24.36 -10.39
CA SER A 300 3.34 -25.61 -10.02
C SER A 300 4.15 -26.49 -9.06
N SER A 301 5.03 -25.86 -8.27
CA SER A 301 5.82 -26.49 -7.23
C SER A 301 5.64 -25.75 -5.91
N ILE A 302 5.97 -26.41 -4.81
CA ILE A 302 6.00 -25.81 -3.47
C ILE A 302 6.99 -24.62 -3.43
N GLU A 303 8.05 -24.66 -4.23
CA GLU A 303 9.00 -23.55 -4.36
C GLU A 303 8.44 -22.34 -5.10
N ALA A 304 7.32 -22.47 -5.81
CA ALA A 304 6.66 -21.34 -6.48
C ALA A 304 5.78 -20.50 -5.53
N GLY A 305 5.44 -21.06 -4.37
CA GLY A 305 4.52 -20.49 -3.40
C GLY A 305 5.18 -20.04 -2.11
N GLY A 306 4.32 -19.87 -1.11
CA GLY A 306 4.69 -19.69 0.29
C GLY A 306 3.47 -19.33 1.13
N TYR A 307 3.63 -19.18 2.45
CA TYR A 307 2.55 -18.72 3.30
C TYR A 307 2.95 -17.51 4.14
N ILE A 308 1.95 -16.75 4.55
CA ILE A 308 2.04 -15.59 5.43
C ILE A 308 1.37 -15.93 6.75
N TRP A 309 2.14 -15.86 7.83
CA TRP A 309 1.63 -16.11 9.18
C TRP A 309 1.41 -14.80 9.93
N HIS A 310 0.19 -14.28 9.83
CA HIS A 310 -0.20 -13.02 10.46
C HIS A 310 -1.33 -13.29 11.45
N THR A 311 -1.20 -12.83 12.70
CA THR A 311 -2.19 -13.14 13.74
C THR A 311 -3.61 -12.66 13.39
N THR A 312 -4.64 -13.28 13.97
CA THR A 312 -6.04 -12.89 13.75
C THR A 312 -6.27 -11.43 14.16
N GLY A 313 -7.02 -10.67 13.34
CA GLY A 313 -7.26 -9.23 13.57
C GLY A 313 -6.13 -8.30 13.11
N SER A 314 -5.00 -8.83 12.60
CA SER A 314 -3.89 -8.00 12.09
C SER A 314 -4.12 -7.37 10.71
N GLY A 315 -5.26 -7.62 10.07
CA GLY A 315 -5.59 -7.10 8.73
C GLY A 315 -5.13 -8.00 7.58
N LYS A 316 -5.22 -9.33 7.75
CA LYS A 316 -4.87 -10.31 6.71
C LYS A 316 -5.66 -10.13 5.42
N THR A 317 -6.98 -10.03 5.51
CA THR A 317 -7.87 -9.87 4.34
C THR A 317 -7.52 -8.64 3.50
N LEU A 318 -7.24 -7.49 4.13
CA LEU A 318 -6.76 -6.30 3.43
C LEU A 318 -5.43 -6.57 2.70
N THR A 319 -4.51 -7.25 3.37
CA THR A 319 -3.17 -7.57 2.86
C THR A 319 -3.24 -8.53 1.68
N SER A 320 -3.93 -9.65 1.84
CA SER A 320 -4.07 -10.70 0.85
C SER A 320 -4.82 -10.19 -0.39
N PHE A 321 -5.87 -9.39 -0.19
CA PHE A 321 -6.60 -8.77 -1.28
C PHE A 321 -5.76 -7.76 -2.06
N LYS A 322 -5.01 -6.90 -1.35
CA LYS A 322 -4.11 -5.95 -2.00
C LYS A 322 -3.00 -6.65 -2.77
N ALA A 323 -2.43 -7.72 -2.21
CA ALA A 323 -1.44 -8.54 -2.86
C ALA A 323 -2.00 -9.21 -4.15
N ALA A 324 -3.27 -9.64 -4.13
CA ALA A 324 -3.96 -10.14 -5.32
C ALA A 324 -4.08 -9.07 -6.42
N ARG A 325 -4.47 -7.85 -6.05
CA ARG A 325 -4.57 -6.72 -6.99
C ARG A 325 -3.22 -6.31 -7.59
N LEU A 326 -2.14 -6.38 -6.83
CA LEU A 326 -0.80 -6.11 -7.38
C LEU A 326 -0.32 -7.27 -8.26
N ALA A 327 -0.68 -8.52 -7.95
CA ALA A 327 -0.34 -9.66 -8.79
C ALA A 327 -1.02 -9.61 -10.17
N THR A 328 -2.19 -8.98 -10.32
CA THR A 328 -2.80 -8.79 -11.65
C THR A 328 -2.03 -7.83 -12.55
N GLN A 329 -1.21 -6.95 -11.97
CA GLN A 329 -0.38 -6.00 -12.71
C GLN A 329 0.90 -6.64 -13.27
N LEU A 330 1.16 -7.91 -12.96
CA LEU A 330 2.24 -8.67 -13.59
C LEU A 330 1.79 -9.11 -14.98
N ASP A 331 2.48 -8.64 -16.01
CA ASP A 331 2.08 -8.86 -17.41
C ASP A 331 1.99 -10.35 -17.78
N PHE A 332 2.87 -11.18 -17.21
CA PHE A 332 2.92 -12.62 -17.44
C PHE A 332 1.88 -13.42 -16.64
N ILE A 333 1.10 -12.78 -15.76
CA ILE A 333 0.01 -13.43 -15.02
C ILE A 333 -1.30 -13.24 -15.78
N ASP A 334 -1.97 -14.36 -16.09
CA ASP A 334 -3.24 -14.37 -16.79
C ASP A 334 -4.44 -14.14 -15.87
N LYS A 335 -4.47 -14.82 -14.72
CA LYS A 335 -5.54 -14.68 -13.71
C LYS A 335 -5.01 -14.81 -12.29
N VAL A 336 -5.68 -14.13 -11.37
CA VAL A 336 -5.46 -14.23 -9.93
C VAL A 336 -6.76 -14.67 -9.26
N PHE A 337 -6.76 -15.87 -8.69
CA PHE A 337 -7.85 -16.39 -7.88
C PHE A 337 -7.64 -15.97 -6.43
N PHE A 338 -8.55 -15.14 -5.94
CA PHE A 338 -8.67 -14.81 -4.52
C PHE A 338 -9.73 -15.74 -3.91
N VAL A 339 -9.28 -16.67 -3.09
CA VAL A 339 -10.08 -17.78 -2.55
C VAL A 339 -10.34 -17.55 -1.08
N VAL A 340 -11.61 -17.48 -0.71
CA VAL A 340 -12.06 -17.26 0.68
C VAL A 340 -12.87 -18.45 1.19
N ASP A 341 -12.95 -18.62 2.51
CA ASP A 341 -13.96 -19.50 3.12
C ASP A 341 -15.29 -18.74 3.27
N ARG A 342 -16.40 -19.46 3.06
CA ARG A 342 -17.75 -18.88 3.09
C ARG A 342 -18.15 -18.33 4.46
N LYS A 343 -17.51 -18.81 5.53
CA LYS A 343 -17.82 -18.41 6.92
C LYS A 343 -17.21 -17.06 7.29
N ASP A 344 -16.17 -16.64 6.56
CA ASP A 344 -15.34 -15.49 6.90
C ASP A 344 -15.71 -14.25 6.07
N LEU A 345 -16.76 -14.35 5.24
CA LEU A 345 -17.27 -13.26 4.42
C LEU A 345 -18.26 -12.39 5.22
N ASP A 346 -17.76 -11.28 5.76
CA ASP A 346 -18.63 -10.22 6.27
C ASP A 346 -19.22 -9.35 5.14
N PHE A 347 -20.20 -8.51 5.48
CA PHE A 347 -20.91 -7.66 4.52
C PHE A 347 -20.00 -6.67 3.80
N GLN A 348 -19.02 -6.10 4.50
CA GLN A 348 -18.11 -5.09 3.93
C GLN A 348 -17.17 -5.74 2.91
N THR A 349 -16.64 -6.91 3.24
CA THR A 349 -15.78 -7.74 2.41
C THR A 349 -16.52 -8.19 1.15
N MET A 350 -17.79 -8.58 1.26
CA MET A 350 -18.64 -8.89 0.10
C MET A 350 -18.84 -7.67 -0.82
N LYS A 351 -19.10 -6.48 -0.27
CA LYS A 351 -19.29 -5.25 -1.05
C LYS A 351 -18.02 -4.89 -1.83
N GLU A 352 -16.86 -4.98 -1.18
CA GLU A 352 -15.56 -4.77 -1.82
C GLU A 352 -15.39 -5.76 -2.98
N TYR A 353 -15.60 -7.05 -2.74
CA TYR A 353 -15.41 -8.08 -3.77
C TYR A 353 -16.39 -7.99 -4.94
N GLN A 354 -17.64 -7.59 -4.70
CA GLN A 354 -18.64 -7.44 -5.75
C GLN A 354 -18.25 -6.35 -6.77
N ARG A 355 -17.47 -5.32 -6.36
CA ARG A 355 -16.89 -4.32 -7.28
C ARG A 355 -15.94 -4.96 -8.29
N PHE A 356 -15.20 -5.98 -7.89
CA PHE A 356 -14.18 -6.63 -8.73
C PHE A 356 -14.68 -7.88 -9.43
N SER A 357 -15.64 -8.59 -8.87
CA SER A 357 -16.18 -9.80 -9.49
C SER A 357 -17.69 -9.90 -9.23
N PRO A 358 -18.51 -9.15 -10.00
CA PRO A 358 -19.95 -9.20 -9.85
C PRO A 358 -20.49 -10.65 -9.92
N ASP A 359 -21.25 -11.02 -8.89
CA ASP A 359 -21.99 -12.28 -8.71
C ASP A 359 -21.16 -13.56 -8.53
N SER A 360 -19.83 -13.50 -8.39
CA SER A 360 -19.03 -14.70 -8.10
C SER A 360 -18.89 -15.01 -6.61
N VAL A 361 -19.08 -14.01 -5.75
CA VAL A 361 -18.97 -14.15 -4.30
C VAL A 361 -20.36 -14.14 -3.68
N ASN A 362 -20.93 -15.32 -3.51
CA ASN A 362 -22.20 -15.52 -2.81
C ASN A 362 -22.25 -16.95 -2.29
N GLY A 363 -23.19 -17.22 -1.38
CA GLY A 363 -23.35 -18.52 -0.72
C GLY A 363 -23.89 -19.66 -1.61
N SER A 364 -24.10 -19.45 -2.91
CA SER A 364 -24.53 -20.51 -3.83
C SER A 364 -23.41 -21.51 -4.12
N ASP A 365 -23.75 -22.75 -4.45
CA ASP A 365 -22.78 -23.74 -4.98
C ASP A 365 -22.60 -23.65 -6.51
N SER A 366 -23.35 -22.77 -7.18
CA SER A 366 -23.30 -22.61 -8.63
C SER A 366 -21.94 -22.10 -9.11
N THR A 367 -21.39 -22.80 -10.12
CA THR A 367 -20.12 -22.45 -10.78
C THR A 367 -20.32 -21.57 -12.01
N ALA A 368 -21.56 -21.29 -12.42
CA ALA A 368 -21.85 -20.53 -13.64
C ALA A 368 -21.24 -19.11 -13.63
N GLY A 369 -21.39 -18.39 -12.51
CA GLY A 369 -20.78 -17.07 -12.33
C GLY A 369 -19.25 -17.12 -12.33
N LEU A 370 -18.66 -18.17 -11.74
CA LEU A 370 -17.22 -18.38 -11.72
C LEU A 370 -16.67 -18.63 -13.14
N LYS A 371 -17.31 -19.50 -13.93
CA LYS A 371 -16.95 -19.74 -15.34
C LYS A 371 -17.02 -18.48 -16.17
N ARG A 372 -18.10 -17.70 -16.01
CA ARG A 372 -18.28 -16.42 -16.69
C ARG A 372 -17.13 -15.46 -16.40
N ASN A 373 -16.72 -15.35 -15.14
CA ASN A 373 -15.63 -14.44 -14.73
C ASN A 373 -14.24 -14.94 -15.17
N ILE A 374 -14.04 -16.26 -15.28
CA ILE A 374 -12.82 -16.84 -15.86
C ILE A 374 -12.66 -16.43 -17.33
N ASN A 375 -13.75 -16.41 -18.10
CA ASN A 375 -13.74 -16.14 -19.53
C ASN A 375 -13.73 -14.65 -19.91
N LYS A 376 -13.84 -13.73 -18.94
CA LYS A 376 -13.71 -12.28 -19.19
C LYS A 376 -12.25 -11.89 -19.38
N ASP A 377 -11.89 -11.25 -20.48
CA ASP A 377 -10.50 -10.85 -20.76
C ASP A 377 -10.10 -9.53 -20.09
N ASP A 378 -11.07 -8.66 -19.80
CA ASP A 378 -10.89 -7.32 -19.21
C ASP A 378 -10.57 -7.33 -17.70
N ASN A 379 -10.66 -8.49 -17.05
CA ASN A 379 -10.51 -8.59 -15.61
C ASN A 379 -9.69 -9.82 -15.19
N LYS A 380 -8.51 -9.58 -14.62
CA LYS A 380 -7.62 -10.66 -14.17
C LYS A 380 -7.96 -11.21 -12.78
N ILE A 381 -8.66 -10.46 -11.92
CA ILE A 381 -8.97 -10.92 -10.56
C ILE A 381 -10.29 -11.70 -10.54
N ILE A 382 -10.27 -12.85 -9.88
CA ILE A 382 -11.41 -13.74 -9.72
C ILE A 382 -11.59 -14.01 -8.23
N VAL A 383 -12.66 -13.48 -7.65
CA VAL A 383 -13.00 -13.78 -6.26
C VAL A 383 -13.99 -14.96 -6.20
N THR A 384 -13.67 -15.99 -5.42
CA THR A 384 -14.50 -17.20 -5.28
C THR A 384 -14.36 -17.83 -3.91
N THR A 385 -15.31 -18.68 -3.53
CA THR A 385 -15.14 -19.59 -2.39
C THR A 385 -14.35 -20.83 -2.80
N ILE A 386 -13.70 -21.49 -1.82
CA ILE A 386 -13.06 -22.79 -2.06
C ILE A 386 -14.05 -23.84 -2.58
N GLN A 387 -15.28 -23.84 -2.08
CA GLN A 387 -16.27 -24.84 -2.45
C GLN A 387 -16.63 -24.71 -3.94
N LYS A 388 -16.87 -23.48 -4.43
CA LYS A 388 -17.12 -23.23 -5.85
C LYS A 388 -15.93 -23.59 -6.73
N LEU A 389 -14.72 -23.26 -6.28
CA LEU A 389 -13.50 -23.61 -7.01
C LEU A 389 -13.31 -25.13 -7.11
N ASN A 390 -13.52 -25.86 -6.02
CA ASN A 390 -13.46 -27.33 -6.01
C ASN A 390 -14.55 -27.93 -6.91
N ASN A 391 -15.79 -27.43 -6.85
CA ASN A 391 -16.88 -27.89 -7.71
C ASN A 391 -16.57 -27.68 -9.20
N LEU A 392 -16.02 -26.52 -9.56
CA LEU A 392 -15.56 -26.23 -10.92
C LEU A 392 -14.50 -27.24 -11.36
N MET A 393 -13.50 -27.49 -10.50
CA MET A 393 -12.45 -28.47 -10.76
C MET A 393 -12.94 -29.91 -10.75
N LYS A 394 -14.13 -30.23 -10.24
CA LYS A 394 -14.73 -31.56 -10.40
C LYS A 394 -15.51 -31.67 -11.71
N SER A 395 -16.31 -30.67 -12.03
CA SER A 395 -17.22 -30.71 -13.17
C SER A 395 -16.52 -30.51 -14.50
N GLU A 396 -15.49 -29.65 -14.57
CA GLU A 396 -14.85 -29.28 -15.84
C GLU A 396 -13.47 -29.90 -15.99
N GLN A 397 -13.24 -30.70 -17.04
CA GLN A 397 -11.92 -31.30 -17.28
C GLN A 397 -10.99 -30.38 -18.08
N ASP A 398 -11.54 -29.64 -19.04
CA ASP A 398 -10.74 -28.99 -20.10
C ASP A 398 -11.01 -27.48 -20.21
N LEU A 399 -10.86 -26.74 -19.10
CA LEU A 399 -10.93 -25.28 -19.16
C LEU A 399 -9.61 -24.69 -19.68
N PRO A 400 -9.61 -23.73 -20.62
CA PRO A 400 -8.40 -23.07 -21.10
C PRO A 400 -7.54 -22.45 -19.98
N ILE A 401 -8.18 -22.01 -18.89
CA ILE A 401 -7.49 -21.43 -17.73
C ILE A 401 -6.49 -22.39 -17.07
N TYR A 402 -6.67 -23.71 -17.21
CA TYR A 402 -5.78 -24.70 -16.62
C TYR A 402 -4.36 -24.68 -17.23
N GLN A 403 -4.19 -24.12 -18.43
CA GLN A 403 -2.90 -24.01 -19.11
C GLN A 403 -2.22 -22.64 -18.95
N LYS A 404 -2.93 -21.68 -18.36
CA LYS A 404 -2.49 -20.29 -18.19
C LYS A 404 -1.67 -20.10 -16.91
N HIS A 405 -0.97 -18.98 -16.79
CA HIS A 405 -0.26 -18.58 -15.57
C HIS A 405 -1.24 -18.03 -14.54
N VAL A 406 -1.46 -18.79 -13.46
CA VAL A 406 -2.49 -18.49 -12.46
C VAL A 406 -1.89 -18.32 -11.07
N VAL A 407 -2.24 -17.23 -10.39
CA VAL A 407 -1.91 -17.05 -8.97
C VAL A 407 -3.13 -17.41 -8.13
N PHE A 408 -2.94 -18.22 -7.09
CA PHE A 408 -3.95 -18.50 -6.07
C PHE A 408 -3.54 -17.87 -4.75
N ILE A 409 -4.45 -17.10 -4.15
CA ILE A 409 -4.28 -16.51 -2.82
C ILE A 409 -5.45 -16.99 -1.98
N PHE A 410 -5.15 -17.79 -0.96
CA PHE A 410 -6.12 -18.31 -0.01
C PHE A 410 -6.11 -17.43 1.24
N ASP A 411 -7.20 -16.70 1.47
CA ASP A 411 -7.41 -15.96 2.71
C ASP A 411 -7.92 -16.90 3.80
N GLU A 412 -7.42 -16.72 5.02
CA GLU A 412 -7.67 -17.62 6.17
C GLU A 412 -7.50 -19.11 5.80
N ALA A 413 -6.31 -19.46 5.32
CA ALA A 413 -5.97 -20.81 4.91
C ALA A 413 -6.08 -21.79 6.11
N HIS A 414 -7.21 -22.52 6.12
CA HIS A 414 -7.59 -23.48 7.15
C HIS A 414 -7.50 -24.94 6.68
N ARG A 415 -7.71 -25.88 7.61
CA ARG A 415 -7.66 -27.32 7.36
C ARG A 415 -8.58 -27.79 6.23
N SER A 416 -9.71 -27.12 6.02
CA SER A 416 -10.66 -27.38 4.93
C SER A 416 -10.05 -27.23 3.53
N GLN A 417 -8.97 -26.45 3.41
CA GLN A 417 -8.29 -26.14 2.15
C GLN A 417 -7.32 -27.25 1.72
N PHE A 418 -6.73 -27.99 2.66
CA PHE A 418 -5.66 -28.97 2.41
C PHE A 418 -6.12 -30.32 1.83
N GLY A 419 -7.42 -30.48 1.58
CA GLY A 419 -8.00 -31.76 1.18
C GLY A 419 -8.09 -31.95 -0.33
N GLU A 420 -9.28 -32.36 -0.77
CA GLU A 420 -9.58 -32.69 -2.17
C GLU A 420 -9.35 -31.51 -3.15
N ALA A 421 -9.64 -30.28 -2.71
CA ALA A 421 -9.47 -29.09 -3.55
C ALA A 421 -8.00 -28.90 -3.97
N GLN A 422 -7.05 -29.11 -3.06
CA GLN A 422 -5.61 -29.05 -3.37
C GLN A 422 -5.20 -30.16 -4.34
N LYS A 423 -5.66 -31.39 -4.14
CA LYS A 423 -5.41 -32.51 -5.09
C LYS A 423 -5.95 -32.21 -6.49
N ASN A 424 -7.13 -31.61 -6.58
CA ASN A 424 -7.71 -31.22 -7.86
C ASN A 424 -6.95 -30.04 -8.50
N LEU A 425 -6.53 -29.07 -7.70
CA LEU A 425 -5.74 -27.92 -8.16
C LEU A 425 -4.40 -28.39 -8.76
N THR A 426 -3.63 -29.19 -8.04
CA THR A 426 -2.34 -29.72 -8.50
C THR A 426 -2.47 -30.62 -9.73
N LYS A 427 -3.58 -31.37 -9.83
CA LYS A 427 -3.87 -32.21 -11.00
C LYS A 427 -4.22 -31.38 -12.24
N LYS A 428 -5.02 -30.32 -12.09
CA LYS A 428 -5.61 -29.59 -13.23
C LYS A 428 -4.77 -28.41 -13.70
N PHE A 429 -4.38 -27.50 -12.81
CA PHE A 429 -3.64 -26.30 -13.18
C PHE A 429 -2.17 -26.63 -13.47
N LYS A 430 -1.67 -26.24 -14.64
CA LYS A 430 -0.32 -26.60 -15.12
C LYS A 430 0.73 -25.55 -14.83
N ARG A 431 0.35 -24.28 -14.64
CA ARG A 431 1.27 -23.17 -14.35
C ARG A 431 0.69 -22.30 -13.24
N TYR A 432 0.87 -22.71 -11.99
CA TYR A 432 0.32 -21.97 -10.86
C TYR A 432 1.34 -21.57 -9.79
N TYR A 433 0.97 -20.55 -9.03
CA TYR A 433 1.66 -20.05 -7.83
C TYR A 433 0.61 -19.99 -6.74
N GLN A 434 0.84 -20.62 -5.58
CA GLN A 434 -0.16 -20.61 -4.52
C GLN A 434 0.37 -20.06 -3.21
N PHE A 435 -0.44 -19.21 -2.58
CA PHE A 435 -0.12 -18.52 -1.35
C PHE A 435 -1.23 -18.65 -0.33
N GLY A 436 -0.89 -18.94 0.92
CA GLY A 436 -1.85 -19.00 2.02
C GLY A 436 -1.60 -17.90 3.04
N PHE A 437 -2.65 -17.18 3.43
CA PHE A 437 -2.63 -16.27 4.57
C PHE A 437 -3.33 -16.95 5.74
N THR A 438 -2.68 -17.07 6.90
CA THR A 438 -3.28 -17.76 8.04
C THR A 438 -2.85 -17.15 9.37
N GLY A 439 -3.77 -17.10 10.34
CA GLY A 439 -3.44 -16.80 11.73
C GLY A 439 -3.02 -18.03 12.55
N THR A 440 -3.36 -19.23 12.07
CA THR A 440 -3.24 -20.50 12.78
C THR A 440 -2.61 -21.56 11.87
N PRO A 441 -1.32 -21.42 11.51
CA PRO A 441 -0.64 -22.40 10.69
C PRO A 441 -0.67 -23.79 11.33
N ILE A 442 -0.74 -24.80 10.47
CA ILE A 442 -0.66 -26.21 10.84
C ILE A 442 0.79 -26.63 10.76
N PHE A 443 1.38 -26.88 11.92
CA PHE A 443 2.70 -27.43 12.11
C PHE A 443 2.64 -28.96 12.34
N PRO A 444 3.77 -29.68 12.25
CA PRO A 444 3.79 -31.11 12.56
C PRO A 444 3.18 -31.47 13.92
N GLN A 445 3.32 -30.59 14.91
CA GLN A 445 2.84 -30.80 16.28
C GLN A 445 1.30 -30.74 16.42
N ASN A 446 0.60 -29.97 15.58
CA ASN A 446 -0.86 -29.80 15.64
C ASN A 446 -1.58 -30.37 14.39
N ALA A 447 -0.86 -31.09 13.53
CA ALA A 447 -1.36 -31.66 12.30
C ALA A 447 -2.52 -32.66 12.52
N LEU A 448 -2.52 -33.44 13.60
CA LEU A 448 -3.55 -34.47 13.90
C LEU A 448 -4.02 -35.23 12.63
N GLY A 449 -3.07 -35.70 11.81
CA GLY A 449 -3.33 -36.42 10.56
C GLY A 449 -3.62 -35.56 9.31
N ALA A 450 -3.59 -34.24 9.41
CA ALA A 450 -3.69 -33.32 8.27
C ALA A 450 -2.31 -32.96 7.69
N GLU A 451 -2.30 -32.45 6.46
CA GLU A 451 -1.09 -31.85 5.89
C GLU A 451 -0.71 -30.56 6.63
N THR A 452 0.58 -30.28 6.71
CA THR A 452 1.09 -29.04 7.31
C THR A 452 0.94 -27.86 6.34
N THR A 453 0.86 -26.65 6.86
CA THR A 453 0.81 -25.43 6.03
C THR A 453 2.05 -25.35 5.12
N ALA A 454 3.22 -25.69 5.65
CA ALA A 454 4.47 -25.70 4.89
C ALA A 454 4.49 -26.76 3.78
N SER A 455 3.91 -27.95 3.99
CA SER A 455 3.86 -28.98 2.95
C SER A 455 2.91 -28.63 1.80
N VAL A 456 1.92 -27.76 2.02
CA VAL A 456 0.98 -27.34 0.96
C VAL A 456 1.46 -26.09 0.24
N PHE A 457 1.84 -25.05 1.00
CA PHE A 457 2.16 -23.74 0.44
C PHE A 457 3.65 -23.49 0.27
N GLY A 458 4.51 -24.17 1.04
CA GLY A 458 5.95 -23.99 1.02
C GLY A 458 6.46 -23.11 2.15
N ARG A 459 7.49 -22.31 1.87
CA ARG A 459 8.19 -21.54 2.89
C ARG A 459 7.29 -20.49 3.54
N GLU A 460 7.55 -20.19 4.81
CA GLU A 460 7.06 -18.97 5.42
C GLU A 460 7.72 -17.78 4.73
N LEU A 461 6.93 -16.89 4.13
CA LEU A 461 7.44 -15.69 3.47
C LEU A 461 7.60 -14.54 4.45
N HIS A 462 6.71 -14.44 5.43
CA HIS A 462 6.75 -13.42 6.48
C HIS A 462 5.84 -13.85 7.64
N SER A 463 6.19 -13.45 8.86
CA SER A 463 5.35 -13.62 10.05
C SER A 463 5.16 -12.33 10.86
N TYR A 464 3.96 -12.20 11.43
CA TYR A 464 3.59 -11.16 12.39
C TYR A 464 2.70 -11.81 13.44
N VAL A 465 3.34 -12.24 14.53
CA VAL A 465 2.70 -13.12 15.51
C VAL A 465 2.02 -12.30 16.61
N ILE A 466 1.26 -12.98 17.48
CA ILE A 466 0.49 -12.33 18.54
C ILE A 466 1.36 -11.54 19.51
N THR A 467 2.61 -11.96 19.74
CA THR A 467 3.56 -11.25 20.59
C THR A 467 3.98 -9.92 19.98
N ASP A 468 4.15 -9.85 18.66
CA ASP A 468 4.41 -8.59 17.96
C ASP A 468 3.18 -7.68 18.01
N ALA A 469 1.99 -8.23 17.74
CA ALA A 469 0.74 -7.48 17.75
C ALA A 469 0.40 -6.86 19.11
N ILE A 470 0.70 -7.56 20.21
CA ILE A 470 0.55 -7.05 21.57
C ILE A 470 1.62 -6.00 21.88
N ARG A 471 2.88 -6.22 21.48
CA ARG A 471 3.99 -5.26 21.65
C ARG A 471 3.70 -3.93 20.95
N ASP A 472 3.12 -4.00 19.76
CA ASP A 472 2.85 -2.84 18.92
C ASP A 472 1.47 -2.18 19.22
N GLU A 473 0.78 -2.66 20.27
CA GLU A 473 -0.55 -2.20 20.69
C GLU A 473 -1.59 -2.27 19.56
N LYS A 474 -1.45 -3.26 18.66
CA LYS A 474 -2.35 -3.46 17.52
C LYS A 474 -3.43 -4.51 17.77
N VAL A 475 -3.26 -5.33 18.82
CA VAL A 475 -4.25 -6.30 19.31
C VAL A 475 -4.30 -6.22 20.84
N LEU A 476 -5.51 -6.36 21.41
CA LEU A 476 -5.72 -6.32 22.86
C LEU A 476 -5.17 -7.58 23.55
N LYS A 477 -4.74 -7.44 24.82
CA LYS A 477 -4.31 -8.57 25.66
C LYS A 477 -5.53 -9.40 26.09
N PHE A 478 -5.31 -10.70 26.29
CA PHE A 478 -6.33 -11.60 26.85
C PHE A 478 -6.27 -11.60 28.38
N LYS A 479 -7.44 -11.58 29.03
CA LYS A 479 -7.59 -11.95 30.44
C LYS A 479 -8.27 -13.32 30.44
N VAL A 480 -7.54 -14.36 30.85
CA VAL A 480 -8.07 -15.72 31.01
C VAL A 480 -8.26 -15.91 32.50
N ASP A 481 -9.52 -15.92 32.94
CA ASP A 481 -9.92 -16.15 34.33
C ASP A 481 -10.29 -17.62 34.55
#